data_AF-A0A6A3GFI1-F1
#
_entry.id   AF-A0A6A3GFI1-F1
#
_cell.length_a   1.000
_cell.length_b   1.000
_cell.length_c   1.000
_cell.angle_alpha   90.00
_cell.angle_beta   90.00
_cell.angle_gamma   90.00
#
_symmetry.space_group_name_H-M   'P 1'
#
loop_
_entity.id
_entity.type
_entity.pdbx_description
1 polymer ?
#
loop_
_entity_poly.entity_id
_entity_poly.type
_entity_poly.pdbx_seq_one_letter_code
_entity_poly.pdbx_strand_id
1 'polypeptide(L)' 'RSSGVRRINNAVRSLDWTLVKNVLNPPDGSDGVPFELCVATRDDWTRYVQSEQQALESRWMAWWDGRVFIVE' A
#
# COMPACT_ATOMS: atom_id res chain seq x y z
N ARG A 1 7.95 -16.13 -12.60
CA ARG A 1 8.17 -15.35 -11.36
C ARG A 1 7.43 -14.02 -11.49
N SER A 2 6.31 -13.85 -10.81
CA SER A 2 5.66 -12.55 -10.70
C SER A 2 6.54 -11.67 -9.82
N SER A 3 7.14 -10.60 -10.35
CA SER A 3 7.93 -9.68 -9.52
C SER A 3 7.04 -9.10 -8.42
N GLY A 4 7.49 -9.10 -7.16
CA GLY A 4 6.74 -8.49 -6.05
C GLY A 4 6.27 -7.07 -6.35
N VAL A 5 7.09 -6.33 -7.10
CA VAL A 5 6.77 -5.02 -7.67
C VAL A 5 5.44 -5.02 -8.44
N ARG A 6 5.24 -5.99 -9.35
CA ARG A 6 4.01 -6.10 -10.15
C ARG A 6 2.80 -6.40 -9.29
N ARG A 7 2.94 -7.24 -8.26
CA ARG A 7 1.83 -7.57 -7.35
C ARG A 7 1.35 -6.33 -6.60
N ILE A 8 2.28 -5.61 -5.97
CA ILE A 8 1.95 -4.40 -5.18
C ILE A 8 1.39 -3.32 -6.11
N ASN A 9 2.01 -3.09 -7.27
CA ASN A 9 1.50 -2.15 -8.27
C ASN A 9 0.08 -2.47 -8.74
N ASN A 10 -0.23 -3.75 -8.96
CA ASN A 10 -1.57 -4.15 -9.36
C ASN A 10 -2.59 -3.91 -8.25
N ALA A 11 -2.21 -4.16 -6.99
CA ALA A 11 -3.05 -3.84 -5.84
C ALA A 11 -3.36 -2.34 -5.78
N VAL A 12 -2.33 -1.47 -5.89
CA VAL A 12 -2.50 -0.01 -5.91
C VAL A 12 -3.46 0.43 -7.02
N ARG A 13 -3.28 -0.10 -8.23
CA ARG A 13 -4.11 0.26 -9.39
C ARG A 13 -5.56 -0.20 -9.30
N SER A 14 -5.84 -1.19 -8.45
CA SER A 14 -7.20 -1.71 -8.23
C SER A 14 -7.95 -1.03 -7.09
N LEU A 15 -7.33 -0.08 -6.39
CA LEU A 15 -7.94 0.59 -5.24
C LEU A 15 -9.10 1.50 -5.65
N ASP A 16 -10.15 1.46 -4.84
CA ASP A 16 -11.06 2.59 -4.73
C ASP A 16 -10.43 3.66 -3.82
N TRP A 17 -9.86 4.68 -4.45
CA TRP A 17 -9.22 5.78 -3.73
C TRP A 17 -10.18 6.59 -2.86
N THR A 18 -11.49 6.53 -3.12
CA THR A 18 -12.49 7.17 -2.26
C THR A 18 -12.57 6.44 -0.92
N LEU A 19 -12.61 5.10 -0.96
CA LEU A 19 -12.58 4.27 0.24
C LEU A 19 -11.26 4.47 1.01
N VAL A 20 -10.12 4.45 0.32
CA VAL A 20 -8.80 4.64 0.97
C VAL A 20 -8.76 5.97 1.71
N LYS A 21 -9.22 7.06 1.08
CA LYS A 21 -9.28 8.38 1.72
C LYS A 21 -10.19 8.39 2.94
N ASN A 22 -11.36 7.77 2.87
CA ASN A 22 -12.29 7.73 4.00
C ASN A 22 -11.78 6.86 5.15
N VAL A 23 -10.93 5.87 4.89
CA VAL A 23 -10.30 5.05 5.94
C VAL A 23 -9.12 5.78 6.60
N LEU A 24 -8.30 6.46 5.79
CA LEU A 24 -7.16 7.23 6.29
C LEU A 24 -7.58 8.56 6.94
N ASN A 25 -8.70 9.13 6.52
CA ASN A 25 -9.24 10.38 7.06
C ASN A 25 -10.79 10.30 7.11
N PRO A 26 -11.33 9.65 8.15
CA PRO A 26 -12.76 9.48 8.33
C PRO A 26 -13.53 10.82 8.36
N PRO A 27 -14.68 10.92 7.66
CA PRO A 27 -15.47 12.16 7.61
C PRO A 27 -16.13 12.53 8.95
N ASP A 28 -16.18 11.58 9.90
CA ASP A 28 -16.69 11.80 11.25
C ASP A 28 -15.65 12.43 12.20
N GLY A 29 -14.43 12.70 11.71
CA GLY A 29 -13.35 13.32 12.47
C GLY A 29 -12.66 12.38 13.44
N SER A 30 -12.92 11.07 13.36
CA SER A 30 -12.15 10.06 14.08
C SER A 30 -10.75 9.89 13.51
N ASP A 31 -9.84 9.35 14.33
CA ASP A 31 -8.48 9.03 13.86
C ASP A 31 -8.54 7.96 12.76
N GLY A 32 -7.92 8.25 11.63
CA GLY A 32 -7.80 7.29 10.54
C GLY A 32 -6.91 6.11 10.91
N VAL A 33 -7.07 5.03 10.15
CA VAL A 33 -6.25 3.82 10.31
C VAL A 33 -5.54 3.46 9.01
N PRO A 34 -4.35 2.85 9.08
CA PRO A 34 -3.67 2.37 7.88
C PRO A 34 -4.57 1.45 7.05
N PHE A 35 -4.60 1.68 5.73
CA PHE A 35 -5.40 0.87 4.81
C PHE A 35 -4.59 -0.35 4.37
N GLU A 36 -5.05 -1.57 4.66
CA GLU A 36 -4.38 -2.79 4.19
C GLU A 36 -4.47 -2.88 2.67
N LEU A 37 -3.32 -2.83 1.99
CA LEU A 37 -3.24 -2.92 0.54
C LEU A 37 -3.23 -4.36 0.06
N CYS A 38 -2.25 -5.15 0.52
CA CYS A 38 -2.09 -6.54 0.12
C CYS A 38 -1.09 -7.31 1.00
N VAL A 39 -1.17 -8.64 0.94
CA VAL A 39 -0.14 -9.53 1.47
C VAL A 39 1.09 -9.51 0.56
N ALA A 40 2.27 -9.28 1.14
CA ALA A 40 3.54 -9.33 0.45
C ALA A 40 4.67 -9.77 1.39
N THR A 41 5.63 -10.54 0.87
CA THR A 41 6.82 -10.89 1.64
C THR A 41 7.69 -9.65 1.86
N ARG A 42 8.58 -9.69 2.86
CA ARG A 42 9.58 -8.62 3.07
C ARG A 42 10.42 -8.39 1.82
N ASP A 43 10.78 -9.48 1.15
CA ASP A 43 11.51 -9.49 -0.12
C ASP A 43 10.77 -8.76 -1.26
N ASP A 44 9.46 -8.98 -1.37
CA ASP A 44 8.62 -8.29 -2.36
C ASP A 44 8.56 -6.79 -2.07
N TRP A 45 8.40 -6.44 -0.79
CA TRP A 45 8.39 -5.04 -0.32
C TRP A 45 9.73 -4.35 -0.58
N THR A 46 10.87 -4.97 -0.22
CA THR A 46 12.21 -4.39 -0.48
C THR A 46 12.43 -4.14 -1.97
N ARG A 47 12.03 -5.07 -2.84
CA ARG A 47 12.12 -4.87 -4.30
C ARG A 47 11.20 -3.75 -4.78
N TYR A 48 10.04 -3.57 -4.18
CA TYR A 48 9.12 -2.47 -4.51
C TYR A 48 9.72 -1.11 -4.14
N VAL A 49 10.22 -0.96 -2.91
CA VAL A 49 10.84 0.27 -2.40
C VAL A 49 12.03 0.72 -3.26
N GLN A 50 12.82 -0.24 -3.76
CA GLN A 50 13.98 0.03 -4.62
C GLN A 50 13.62 0.24 -6.10
N SER A 51 12.36 0.03 -6.50
CA SER A 51 11.96 0.11 -7.90
C SER A 51 11.60 1.54 -8.30
N GLU A 52 12.03 1.95 -9.50
CA GLU A 52 11.55 3.18 -10.14
C GLU A 52 10.11 3.06 -10.68
N GLN A 53 9.55 1.84 -10.71
CA GLN A 53 8.23 1.56 -11.28
C GLN A 53 7.12 1.55 -10.22
N GLN A 54 7.30 2.25 -9.09
CA GLN A 54 6.29 2.33 -8.02
C GLN A 54 5.03 3.02 -8.53
N ALA A 55 3.87 2.37 -8.39
CA ALA A 55 2.57 2.95 -8.72
C ALA A 55 2.08 3.93 -7.64
N LEU A 56 2.51 3.73 -6.39
CA LEU A 56 2.40 4.66 -5.28
C LEU A 56 3.77 4.76 -4.61
N GLU A 57 4.25 5.98 -4.37
CA GLU A 57 5.55 6.16 -3.71
C GLU A 57 5.54 5.54 -2.32
N SER A 58 6.57 4.75 -2.03
CA SER A 58 6.72 4.01 -0.76
C SER A 58 6.75 4.88 0.48
N ARG A 59 6.91 6.21 0.36
CA ARG A 59 6.77 7.15 1.48
C ARG A 59 5.36 7.19 2.09
N TRP A 60 4.35 6.83 1.30
CA TRP A 60 2.93 6.76 1.71
C TRP A 60 2.51 5.34 2.09
N MET A 61 3.49 4.47 2.32
CA MET A 61 3.26 3.04 2.48
C MET A 61 4.17 2.47 3.57
N ALA A 62 3.72 1.39 4.18
CA ALA A 62 4.48 0.70 5.20
C ALA A 62 4.29 -0.82 5.09
N TRP A 63 5.26 -1.56 5.61
CA TRP A 63 5.19 -3.01 5.67
C TRP A 63 5.36 -3.48 7.11
N TRP A 64 4.44 -4.31 7.58
CA TRP A 64 4.56 -5.05 8.82
C TRP A 64 3.75 -6.34 8.71
N ASP A 65 4.18 -7.36 9.46
CA ASP A 65 3.47 -8.64 9.58
C ASP A 65 3.07 -9.29 8.23
N GLY A 66 3.96 -9.24 7.23
CA GLY A 66 3.70 -9.85 5.93
C GLY A 66 2.69 -9.11 5.05
N ARG A 67 2.34 -7.87 5.41
CA ARG A 67 1.33 -7.05 4.73
C ARG A 67 1.88 -5.67 4.42
N VAL A 68 1.40 -5.11 3.32
CA VAL A 68 1.66 -3.72 2.91
C VAL A 68 0.42 -2.90 3.23
N PHE A 69 0.62 -1.73 3.80
CA PHE A 69 -0.42 -0.77 4.15
C PHE A 69 -0.14 0.55 3.46
N ILE A 70 -1.20 1.28 3.13
CA ILE A 70 -1.14 2.71 2.84
C ILE A 70 -1.33 3.45 4.15
N VAL A 71 -0.52 4.48 4.36
CA VAL A 71 -0.52 5.32 5.55
C VAL A 71 -0.70 6.80 5.16
N GLU A 72 -1.10 7.64 6.11
CA GLU A 72 -1.19 9.10 5.95
C GLU A 72 0.18 9.77 5.83
#